data_AF-A0A2R6KCN4-F1
#
_entry.id   AF-A0A2R6KCN4-F1
#
_cell.length_a   1.000
_cell.length_b   1.000
_cell.length_c   1.000
_cell.angle_alpha   90.00
_cell.angle_beta   90.00
_cell.angle_gamma   90.00
#
_symmetry.space_group_name_H-M   'P 1'
#
loop_
_entity.id
_entity.type
_entity.pdbx_description
1 polymer ?
#
loop_
_entity_poly.entity_id
_entity_poly.type
_entity_poly.pdbx_seq_one_letter_code
_entity_poly.pdbx_strand_id
1 'polypeptide(L)' 'MRAGDEVPHPVGVGRIDRPVEQVRRPADSSGFGVETDEAVVRERAGDVNRHTPVRRHEDGSVAEW' A
#
# COMPACT_ATOMS: atom_id res chain seq x y z
N MET A 1 -1.12 -41.31 21.11
CA MET A 1 -1.16 -40.87 19.71
C MET A 1 -2.61 -40.66 19.32
N ARG A 2 -3.03 -39.43 19.03
CA ARG A 2 -4.38 -39.12 18.53
C ARG A 2 -4.25 -38.50 17.14
N ALA A 3 -5.14 -38.91 16.26
CA ALA A 3 -5.29 -38.45 14.89
C ALA A 3 -5.88 -37.03 14.85
N GLY A 4 -5.53 -36.26 13.81
CA GLY A 4 -6.50 -35.35 13.19
C GLY A 4 -6.31 -33.84 13.30
N ASP A 5 -5.12 -33.30 13.55
CA ASP A 5 -4.89 -31.86 13.33
C ASP A 5 -4.35 -31.62 11.91
N GLU A 6 -5.25 -31.71 10.93
CA GLU A 6 -5.01 -31.13 9.61
C GLU A 6 -5.21 -29.61 9.72
N VAL A 7 -4.12 -28.87 9.67
CA VAL A 7 -4.15 -27.40 9.59
C VAL A 7 -4.81 -27.03 8.25
N PRO A 8 -5.93 -26.30 8.22
CA PRO A 8 -6.52 -25.89 6.95
C PRO A 8 -5.52 -25.00 6.21
N HIS A 9 -5.06 -25.47 5.05
CA HIS A 9 -4.26 -24.68 4.13
C HIS A 9 -5.08 -23.43 3.73
N PRO A 10 -4.49 -22.22 3.73
CA PRO A 10 -5.21 -21.03 3.30
C PRO A 10 -5.67 -21.21 1.85
N VAL A 11 -6.97 -21.07 1.63
CA VAL A 11 -7.60 -21.03 0.31
C VAL A 11 -6.85 -20.05 -0.59
N GLY A 12 -6.51 -20.51 -1.79
CA GLY A 12 -5.64 -19.81 -2.72
C GLY A 12 -6.10 -18.38 -2.98
N VAL A 13 -5.15 -17.44 -2.88
CA VAL A 13 -5.30 -16.08 -3.39
C VAL A 13 -5.64 -16.19 -4.86
N GLY A 14 -6.85 -15.75 -5.23
CA GLY A 14 -7.30 -15.73 -6.63
C GLY A 14 -6.26 -15.05 -7.50
N ARG A 15 -5.85 -15.73 -8.57
CA ARG A 15 -4.99 -15.17 -9.61
C ARG A 15 -5.65 -13.90 -10.14
N ILE A 16 -5.02 -12.75 -9.95
CA ILE A 16 -5.46 -11.50 -10.55
C ILE A 16 -5.08 -11.55 -12.03
N ASP A 17 -5.97 -12.09 -12.88
CA ASP A 17 -5.85 -12.07 -14.35
C ASP A 17 -6.19 -10.69 -14.95
N ARG A 18 -5.89 -9.60 -14.24
CA ARG A 18 -5.99 -8.25 -14.80
C ARG A 18 -4.66 -7.92 -15.46
N PRO A 19 -4.63 -7.47 -16.73
CA PRO A 19 -3.39 -6.98 -17.31
C PRO A 19 -2.91 -5.80 -16.46
N VAL A 20 -1.67 -5.91 -15.97
CA VAL A 20 -1.00 -4.75 -15.37
C VAL A 20 -0.81 -3.73 -16.47
N GLU A 21 -1.45 -2.57 -16.33
CA GLU A 21 -1.17 -1.45 -17.21
C GLU A 21 0.27 -1.02 -16.92
N GLN A 22 1.18 -1.26 -17.87
CA GLN A 22 2.56 -0.85 -17.70
C GLN A 22 2.60 0.68 -17.75
N VAL A 23 2.96 1.29 -16.62
CA VAL A 23 3.30 2.72 -16.60
C VAL A 23 4.52 2.94 -17.49
N ARG A 24 4.53 4.09 -18.18
CA ARG A 24 5.62 4.49 -19.08
C ARG A 24 6.98 4.27 -18.42
N ARG A 25 7.94 3.76 -19.20
CA ARG A 25 9.32 3.56 -18.74
C ARG A 25 9.91 4.86 -18.16
N PRO A 26 10.86 4.74 -17.21
CA PRO A 26 11.59 5.89 -16.67
C PRO A 26 12.15 6.76 -17.78
N ALA A 27 12.15 8.08 -17.56
CA ALA A 27 12.75 9.01 -18.52
C ALA A 27 14.28 8.81 -18.59
N ASP A 28 14.86 8.97 -19.77
CA ASP A 28 16.31 8.90 -19.99
C ASP A 28 17.08 10.11 -19.43
N SER A 29 16.36 11.11 -18.93
CA SER A 29 16.94 12.25 -18.21
C SER A 29 17.48 11.82 -16.84
N SER A 30 18.63 12.37 -16.44
CA SER A 30 19.15 12.22 -15.08
C SER A 30 18.13 12.66 -14.02
N GLY A 31 18.13 11.99 -12.86
CA GLY A 31 17.16 12.27 -11.80
C GLY A 31 15.95 11.33 -11.84
N PHE A 32 14.80 11.76 -11.33
CA PHE A 32 13.60 10.92 -11.21
C PHE A 32 12.64 11.00 -12.41
N GLY A 33 12.96 11.81 -13.43
CA GLY A 33 12.10 12.00 -14.60
C GLY A 33 10.80 12.77 -14.30
N VAL A 34 10.77 13.56 -13.23
CA VAL A 34 9.66 14.42 -12.83
C VAL A 34 10.17 15.82 -12.50
N GLU A 35 9.44 16.84 -12.96
CA GLU A 35 9.69 18.25 -12.64
C GLU A 35 8.64 18.73 -11.63
N THR A 36 9.07 19.51 -10.63
CA THR A 36 8.18 20.02 -9.58
C THR A 36 7.74 21.45 -9.90
N ASP A 37 6.43 21.70 -9.97
CA ASP A 37 5.90 23.06 -9.98
C ASP A 37 5.89 23.62 -8.56
N GLU A 38 6.91 24.42 -8.23
CA GLU A 38 7.07 24.99 -6.89
C GLU A 38 5.95 25.96 -6.49
N ALA A 39 5.36 26.68 -7.46
CA ALA A 39 4.30 27.63 -7.17
C ALA A 39 3.05 26.88 -6.70
N VAL A 40 2.68 25.81 -7.40
CA VAL A 40 1.57 24.94 -7.05
C VAL A 40 1.83 24.24 -5.71
N VAL A 41 3.05 23.74 -5.48
CA VAL A 41 3.38 23.10 -4.20
C VAL A 41 3.26 24.10 -3.05
N ARG A 42 3.80 25.31 -3.18
CA ARG A 42 3.72 26.31 -2.11
C ARG A 42 2.29 26.76 -1.82
N GLU A 43 1.46 26.91 -2.85
CA GLU A 43 0.04 27.28 -2.69
C GLU A 43 -0.74 26.21 -1.91
N ARG A 44 -0.46 24.93 -2.17
CA ARG A 44 -1.27 23.80 -1.67
C ARG A 44 -0.67 23.11 -0.46
N ALA A 45 0.63 23.26 -0.23
CA ALA A 45 1.27 22.77 0.96
C ALA A 45 0.68 23.48 2.17
N GLY A 46 0.37 22.72 3.20
CA GLY A 46 -0.13 23.23 4.46
C GLY A 46 0.39 22.38 5.60
N ASP A 47 0.33 22.93 6.81
CA ASP A 47 0.60 22.18 8.03
C ASP A 47 -0.59 21.23 8.27
N VAL A 48 -0.49 20.02 7.72
CA VAL A 48 -1.48 18.97 7.97
C VAL A 48 -0.88 18.04 9.01
N ASN A 49 -1.46 18.06 10.21
CA ASN A 49 -1.15 17.08 11.25
C ASN A 49 -1.75 15.73 10.86
N ARG A 50 -1.09 15.06 9.90
CA ARG A 50 -1.50 13.75 9.40
C ARG A 50 -1.16 12.70 10.44
N HIS A 51 -2.20 12.13 11.02
CA HIS A 51 -2.11 10.93 11.81
C HIS A 51 -2.50 9.73 10.95
N THR A 52 -1.67 8.69 10.98
CA THR A 52 -2.02 7.39 10.41
C THR A 52 -3.13 6.79 11.29
N PRO A 53 -4.32 6.49 10.74
CA PRO A 53 -5.39 5.89 11.53
C PRO A 53 -4.98 4.50 12.03
N VAL A 54 -5.17 4.24 13.32
CA VAL A 54 -4.89 2.95 13.95
C VAL A 54 -6.19 2.19 14.11
N ARG A 55 -6.28 1.01 13.48
CA ARG A 55 -7.38 0.08 13.69
C ARG A 55 -7.09 -0.78 14.92
N ARG A 56 -8.11 -1.04 15.72
CA ARG A 56 -8.04 -1.96 16.86
C ARG A 56 -9.07 -3.07 16.71
N HIS A 57 -8.72 -4.25 17.20
CA HIS A 57 -9.63 -5.37 17.40
C HIS A 57 -10.59 -5.08 18.57
N GLU A 58 -11.63 -5.90 18.73
CA GLU A 58 -12.60 -5.77 19.83
C GLU A 58 -11.96 -5.96 21.22
N ASP A 59 -10.87 -6.73 21.30
CA ASP A 59 -10.06 -6.90 22.51
C ASP A 59 -9.12 -5.72 22.80
N GLY A 60 -9.15 -4.69 21.95
CA GLY A 60 -8.34 -3.48 22.08
C GLY A 60 -6.91 -3.61 21.53
N SER A 61 -6.49 -4.79 21.06
CA SER A 61 -5.19 -4.98 20.40
C SER A 61 -5.13 -4.26 19.05
N VAL A 62 -3.93 -3.87 18.62
CA VAL A 62 -3.74 -3.17 17.33
C VAL A 62 -3.77 -4.19 16.20
N ALA A 63 -4.56 -3.91 15.17
CA ALA A 63 -4.64 -4.74 13.98
C ALA A 63 -3.52 -4.41 12.99
N GLU A 64 -3.12 -5.40 12.18
CA GLU A 64 -2.30 -5.14 11.00
C GLU A 64 -3.05 -4.21 10.04
N TRP A 65 -2.29 -3.37 9.31
CA TRP A 65 -2.83 -2.30 8.50
C TRP A 65 -3.43 -2.81 7.20
#